data_AF-A0A1V5TKE5-F1
#
_entry.id   AF-A0A1V5TKE5-F1
#
_cell.length_a   1.000
_cell.length_b   1.000
_cell.length_c   1.000
_cell.angle_alpha   90.00
_cell.angle_beta   90.00
_cell.angle_gamma   90.00
#
_symmetry.space_group_name_H-M   'P 1'
#
loop_
_entity.id
_entity.type
_entity.pdbx_description
1 polymer ?
#
loop_
_entity_poly.entity_id
_entity_poly.type
_entity_poly.pdbx_seq_one_letter_code
_entity_poly.pdbx_strand_id
1 'polypeptide(L)'
;MKKTSVFFLLAIICFFSSLNFAEDYTVTETGNTSTPKQSRWYFGGNIGANVWNDYMLISVEPMLGYNFSSKFSSGIKAHYSFIKENYKNRDNFTYHNFGGSLFMRYSPVPQGYLHAEFAFTNYEHHTYNQISQRYESERLWVPFVLLGAGYRQPIGSNATAYAEILFDILQDKNSPFKKWEPIVHVGVAVGF
;
A
#
# COMPACT_ATOMS: atom_id res chain seq x y z
N MET A 1 21.18 -21.69 -0.90
CA MET A 1 20.12 -20.65 -0.78
C MET A 1 19.86 -19.87 -2.09
N LYS A 2 20.20 -20.36 -3.29
CA LYS A 2 19.95 -19.65 -4.57
C LYS A 2 18.78 -20.22 -5.40
N LYS A 3 18.26 -21.40 -5.06
CA LYS A 3 17.24 -22.12 -5.87
C LYS A 3 15.79 -21.68 -5.58
N THR A 4 15.52 -21.14 -4.39
CA THR A 4 14.18 -20.65 -4.00
C THR A 4 13.82 -19.31 -4.65
N SER A 5 14.79 -18.41 -4.87
CA SER A 5 14.55 -17.12 -5.53
C SER A 5 14.20 -17.26 -7.02
N VAL A 6 14.76 -18.26 -7.71
CA VAL A 6 14.45 -18.53 -9.13
C VAL A 6 13.02 -19.05 -9.29
N PHE A 7 12.54 -19.87 -8.34
CA PHE A 7 11.16 -20.36 -8.35
C PHE A 7 10.14 -19.23 -8.15
N PHE A 8 10.44 -18.27 -7.27
CA PHE A 8 9.60 -17.10 -7.04
C PHE A 8 9.55 -16.17 -8.27
N LEU A 9 10.69 -15.97 -8.93
CA LEU A 9 10.77 -15.18 -10.18
C LEU A 9 9.99 -15.85 -11.32
N LEU A 10 10.07 -17.18 -11.46
CA LEU A 10 9.31 -17.92 -12.47
C LEU A 10 7.79 -17.86 -12.22
N ALA A 11 7.36 -17.94 -10.96
CA ALA A 11 5.95 -17.85 -10.58
C ALA A 11 5.36 -16.46 -10.90
N ILE A 12 6.13 -15.39 -10.70
CA ILE A 12 5.74 -14.02 -11.07
C ILE A 12 5.59 -13.91 -12.61
N ILE A 13 6.53 -14.46 -13.39
CA ILE A 13 6.47 -14.42 -14.86
C ILE A 13 5.26 -15.21 -15.40
N CYS A 14 4.95 -16.38 -14.82
CA CYS A 14 3.77 -17.15 -15.21
C CYS A 14 2.44 -16.43 -14.88
N PHE A 15 2.38 -15.68 -13.78
CA PHE A 15 1.20 -14.88 -13.41
C PHE A 15 0.95 -13.73 -14.40
N PHE A 16 2.02 -13.14 -14.95
CA PHE A 16 1.91 -12.10 -15.99
C PHE A 16 1.43 -12.65 -17.34
N SER A 17 1.77 -13.89 -17.71
CA SER A 17 1.30 -14.49 -18.97
C SER A 17 -0.21 -14.78 -18.99
N SER A 18 -0.83 -15.05 -17.83
CA SER A 18 -2.29 -15.26 -17.74
C SER A 18 -3.13 -13.99 -17.87
N LEU A 19 -2.52 -12.79 -17.79
CA LEU A 19 -3.23 -11.51 -17.95
C LEU A 19 -3.55 -11.16 -19.41
N ASN A 20 -2.95 -11.86 -20.39
CA ASN A 20 -3.20 -11.63 -21.82
C ASN A 20 -4.46 -12.35 -22.36
N PHE A 21 -5.19 -13.10 -21.52
CA PHE A 21 -6.39 -13.84 -21.93
C PHE A 21 -7.71 -13.08 -21.77
N ALA A 22 -7.69 -11.78 -21.50
CA ALA A 22 -8.89 -10.95 -21.41
C ALA A 22 -8.93 -9.93 -22.55
N GLU A 23 -9.08 -10.41 -23.79
CA GLU A 23 -9.64 -9.57 -24.86
C GLU A 23 -11.15 -9.46 -24.63
N ASP A 24 -11.60 -8.29 -24.17
CA ASP A 24 -13.02 -7.93 -24.16
C ASP A 24 -13.51 -7.90 -25.62
N TYR A 25 -14.37 -8.86 -25.98
CA TYR A 25 -15.17 -8.82 -27.21
C TYR A 25 -16.09 -7.59 -27.17
N THR A 26 -15.71 -6.51 -27.84
CA THR A 26 -16.63 -5.39 -28.10
C THR A 26 -17.51 -5.75 -29.29
N VAL A 27 -18.79 -6.07 -29.03
CA VAL A 27 -19.83 -6.03 -30.05
C VAL A 27 -20.04 -4.56 -30.43
N THR A 28 -19.70 -4.20 -31.67
CA THR A 28 -20.00 -2.89 -32.22
C THR A 28 -21.49 -2.82 -32.56
N GLU A 29 -22.32 -2.37 -31.62
CA GLU A 29 -23.64 -1.83 -31.97
C GLU A 29 -23.50 -0.34 -32.31
N THR A 30 -23.92 0.00 -33.52
CA THR A 30 -23.98 1.34 -34.08
C THR A 30 -25.06 2.14 -33.37
N GLY A 31 -24.68 2.85 -32.31
CA GLY A 31 -25.54 3.80 -31.60
C GLY A 31 -24.72 4.97 -31.08
N ASN A 32 -24.89 6.14 -31.70
CA ASN A 32 -24.30 7.41 -31.28
C ASN A 32 -24.78 7.81 -29.88
N THR A 33 -24.15 7.25 -28.85
CA THR A 33 -24.04 7.85 -27.53
C THR A 33 -22.58 7.78 -27.15
N SER A 34 -21.87 8.89 -27.27
CA SER A 34 -20.51 9.06 -26.77
C SER A 34 -20.53 9.06 -25.25
N THR A 35 -20.81 7.91 -24.63
CA THR A 35 -20.50 7.70 -23.21
C THR A 35 -19.01 7.95 -23.05
N PRO A 36 -18.59 8.93 -22.22
CA PRO A 36 -17.18 9.20 -22.00
C PRO A 36 -16.50 7.91 -21.55
N LYS A 37 -15.50 7.46 -22.29
CA LYS A 37 -14.71 6.28 -21.93
C LYS A 37 -14.11 6.53 -20.56
N GLN A 38 -14.58 5.78 -19.56
CA GLN A 38 -14.08 5.86 -18.19
C GLN A 38 -12.57 5.65 -18.18
N SER A 39 -11.85 6.54 -17.51
CA SER A 39 -10.39 6.45 -17.40
C SER A 39 -10.01 5.11 -16.79
N ARG A 40 -9.01 4.43 -17.37
CA ARG A 40 -8.42 3.24 -16.75
C ARG A 40 -7.49 3.60 -15.59
N TRP A 41 -7.07 4.86 -15.49
CA TRP A 41 -6.27 5.36 -14.39
C TRP A 41 -7.15 5.87 -13.25
N TYR A 42 -6.80 5.52 -12.03
CA TYR A 42 -7.37 6.06 -10.81
C TYR A 42 -6.28 6.59 -9.88
N PHE A 43 -6.63 7.63 -9.13
CA PHE A 43 -5.76 8.29 -8.16
C PHE A 43 -6.42 8.24 -6.81
N GLY A 44 -5.67 8.05 -5.75
CA GLY A 44 -6.24 8.03 -4.41
C GLY A 44 -5.19 8.04 -3.34
N GLY A 45 -5.55 7.54 -2.18
CA GLY A 45 -4.59 7.29 -1.12
C GLY A 45 -5.25 7.08 0.23
N ASN A 46 -4.40 6.81 1.21
CA ASN A 46 -4.78 6.67 2.61
C ASN A 46 -4.26 7.86 3.43
N ILE A 47 -4.97 8.16 4.50
CA ILE A 47 -4.47 9.04 5.55
C ILE A 47 -4.68 8.30 6.86
N GLY A 48 -3.63 8.22 7.68
CA GLY A 48 -3.69 7.61 9.00
C GLY A 48 -3.26 8.61 10.07
N ALA A 49 -3.98 8.66 11.18
CA ALA A 49 -3.61 9.48 12.32
C ALA A 49 -3.86 8.71 13.62
N ASN A 50 -2.87 8.70 14.51
CA ASN A 50 -2.97 8.11 15.84
C ASN A 50 -2.39 9.11 16.84
N VAL A 51 -3.21 9.59 17.77
CA VAL A 51 -2.80 10.58 18.76
C VAL A 51 -3.17 10.09 20.16
N TRP A 52 -2.14 9.95 21.00
CA TRP A 52 -2.23 9.69 22.43
C TRP A 52 -1.33 10.70 23.16
N ASN A 53 -1.55 10.90 24.46
CA ASN A 53 -0.92 11.96 25.28
C ASN A 53 0.53 12.32 24.88
N ASP A 54 1.37 11.31 24.74
CA ASP A 54 2.81 11.43 24.53
C ASP A 54 3.27 10.88 23.16
N TYR A 55 2.32 10.53 22.28
CA TYR A 55 2.57 9.88 20.99
C TYR A 55 1.67 10.48 19.89
N MET A 56 2.26 10.90 18.78
CA MET A 56 1.52 11.33 17.61
C MET A 56 2.11 10.67 16.36
N LEU A 57 1.29 9.97 15.60
CA LEU A 57 1.60 9.47 14.28
C LEU A 57 0.62 10.09 13.27
N ILE A 58 1.17 10.63 12.19
CA ILE A 58 0.43 11.08 11.02
C ILE A 58 1.07 10.43 9.81
N SER A 59 0.26 9.86 8.92
CA SER A 59 0.71 9.17 7.73
C SER A 59 -0.16 9.50 6.54
N VAL A 60 0.47 9.52 5.37
CA VAL A 60 -0.18 9.73 4.08
C VAL A 60 0.39 8.75 3.08
N GLU A 61 -0.48 8.19 2.26
CA GLU A 61 -0.12 7.20 1.26
C GLU A 61 -0.81 7.48 -0.07
N PRO A 62 -0.33 8.45 -0.86
CA PRO A 62 -0.88 8.69 -2.19
C PRO A 62 -0.66 7.47 -3.09
N MET A 63 -1.63 7.21 -3.95
CA MET A 63 -1.76 6.02 -4.78
C MET A 63 -2.09 6.42 -6.22
N LEU A 64 -1.41 5.76 -7.17
CA LEU A 64 -1.74 5.79 -8.60
C LEU A 64 -1.95 4.35 -9.08
N GLY A 65 -3.14 4.06 -9.60
CA GLY A 65 -3.49 2.73 -10.10
C GLY A 65 -4.02 2.74 -11.53
N TYR A 66 -3.95 1.57 -12.15
CA TYR A 66 -4.42 1.29 -13.49
C TYR A 66 -5.30 0.03 -13.49
N ASN A 67 -6.50 0.15 -14.03
CA ASN A 67 -7.44 -0.95 -14.27
C ASN A 67 -7.11 -1.62 -15.61
N PHE A 68 -6.55 -2.82 -15.56
CA PHE A 68 -6.32 -3.63 -16.76
C PHE A 68 -7.63 -4.26 -17.26
N SER A 69 -8.54 -4.59 -16.32
CA SER A 69 -9.89 -5.09 -16.59
C SER A 69 -10.85 -4.66 -15.48
N SER A 70 -12.12 -5.05 -15.58
CA SER A 70 -13.12 -4.82 -14.52
C SER A 70 -12.79 -5.53 -13.21
N LYS A 71 -11.96 -6.57 -13.26
CA LYS A 71 -11.58 -7.39 -12.09
C LYS A 71 -10.14 -7.18 -11.64
N PHE A 72 -9.23 -6.76 -12.52
CA PHE A 72 -7.80 -6.67 -12.20
C PHE A 72 -7.29 -5.23 -12.31
N SER A 73 -6.63 -4.77 -11.26
CA SER A 73 -5.89 -3.52 -11.26
C SER A 73 -4.55 -3.66 -10.56
N SER A 74 -3.62 -2.78 -10.89
CA SER A 74 -2.33 -2.69 -10.21
C SER A 74 -1.87 -1.24 -10.23
N GLY A 75 -0.96 -0.89 -9.34
CA GLY A 75 -0.51 0.48 -9.19
C GLY A 75 0.63 0.61 -8.22
N ILE A 76 1.02 1.85 -7.98
CA ILE A 76 2.07 2.22 -7.04
C ILE A 76 1.50 3.07 -5.92
N LYS A 77 2.14 3.02 -4.76
CA LYS A 77 1.91 3.95 -3.66
C LYS A 77 3.24 4.57 -3.23
N ALA A 78 3.18 5.82 -2.80
CA ALA A 78 4.23 6.40 -1.97
C ALA A 78 3.74 6.42 -0.52
N HIS A 79 4.65 6.29 0.42
CA HIS A 79 4.34 6.29 1.85
C HIS A 79 5.17 7.37 2.53
N TYR A 80 4.54 8.14 3.41
CA TYR A 80 5.22 9.00 4.36
C TYR A 80 4.52 8.94 5.71
N SER A 81 5.30 8.79 6.78
CA SER A 81 4.80 8.88 8.14
C SER A 81 5.69 9.77 8.98
N PHE A 82 5.07 10.64 9.75
CA PHE A 82 5.68 11.42 10.81
C PHE A 82 5.25 10.85 12.15
N ILE A 83 6.22 10.53 13.00
CA ILE A 83 5.98 10.07 14.36
C ILE A 83 6.68 11.03 15.32
N LYS A 84 5.98 11.42 16.38
CA LYS A 84 6.50 12.21 17.49
C LYS A 84 6.24 11.46 18.79
N GLU A 85 7.30 11.24 19.55
CA GLU A 85 7.25 10.62 20.88
C GLU A 85 7.83 11.57 21.92
N ASN A 86 7.03 11.94 22.91
CA ASN A 86 7.46 12.78 24.04
C ASN A 86 7.60 11.89 25.28
N TYR A 87 8.82 11.56 25.69
CA TYR A 87 9.00 10.81 26.93
C TYR A 87 9.08 11.77 28.11
N LYS A 88 8.23 11.59 29.13
CA LYS A 88 8.42 12.29 30.41
C LYS A 88 9.82 11.98 30.95
N ASN A 89 10.65 13.02 31.08
CA ASN A 89 12.05 12.99 31.53
C ASN A 89 13.10 12.45 30.52
N ARG A 90 12.84 12.45 29.21
CA ARG A 90 13.88 12.26 28.17
C ARG A 90 13.71 13.24 27.01
N ASP A 91 14.65 13.20 26.05
CA ASP A 91 14.57 13.94 24.80
C ASP A 91 13.31 13.53 23.99
N ASN A 92 12.72 14.52 23.32
CA ASN A 92 11.62 14.29 22.39
C ASN A 92 12.20 13.71 21.09
N PHE A 93 11.65 12.59 20.63
CA PHE A 93 12.06 11.97 19.38
C PHE A 93 11.04 12.25 18.28
N THR A 94 11.56 12.61 17.12
CA THR A 94 10.79 12.72 15.88
C THR A 94 11.36 11.74 14.87
N TYR A 95 10.46 11.06 14.16
CA TYR A 95 10.80 10.08 13.14
C TYR A 95 10.11 10.43 11.83
N HIS A 96 10.87 10.45 10.75
CA HIS A 96 10.43 10.70 9.39
C HIS A 96 10.69 9.46 8.53
N ASN A 97 9.64 8.65 8.39
CA ASN A 97 9.70 7.43 7.60
C ASN A 97 9.08 7.70 6.23
N PHE A 98 9.68 7.13 5.19
CA PHE A 98 9.18 7.24 3.84
C PHE A 98 9.43 5.95 3.08
N GLY A 99 8.61 5.68 2.08
CA GLY A 99 8.71 4.46 1.32
C GLY A 99 7.87 4.49 0.07
N GLY A 100 7.81 3.35 -0.59
CA GLY A 100 6.93 3.14 -1.72
C GLY A 100 6.58 1.69 -1.87
N SER A 101 5.55 1.43 -2.66
CA SER A 101 5.09 0.08 -2.92
C SER A 101 4.51 -0.08 -4.32
N LEU A 102 4.47 -1.32 -4.77
CA LEU A 102 3.70 -1.77 -5.92
C LEU A 102 2.62 -2.71 -5.40
N PHE A 103 1.39 -2.53 -5.85
CA PHE A 103 0.27 -3.36 -5.45
C PHE A 103 -0.49 -3.91 -6.65
N MET A 104 -1.16 -5.03 -6.45
CA MET A 104 -2.13 -5.62 -7.35
C MET A 104 -3.43 -5.94 -6.59
N ARG A 105 -4.55 -5.81 -7.28
CA ARG A 105 -5.89 -6.06 -6.76
C ARG A 105 -6.68 -6.96 -7.70
N TYR A 106 -7.35 -7.94 -7.11
CA TYR A 106 -8.33 -8.81 -7.80
C TYR A 106 -9.71 -8.62 -7.19
N SER A 107 -10.67 -8.16 -7.98
CA SER A 107 -12.03 -7.82 -7.57
C SER A 107 -13.02 -8.85 -8.13
N PRO A 108 -13.29 -9.97 -7.43
CA PRO A 108 -14.26 -10.96 -7.89
C PRO A 108 -15.68 -10.40 -7.97
N VAL A 109 -15.98 -9.38 -7.15
CA VAL A 109 -17.24 -8.63 -7.11
C VAL A 109 -16.95 -7.13 -7.15
N PRO A 110 -17.90 -6.26 -7.55
CA PRO A 110 -17.64 -4.82 -7.69
C PRO A 110 -17.16 -4.15 -6.40
N GLN A 111 -17.74 -4.50 -5.25
CA GLN A 111 -17.46 -3.83 -3.98
C GLN A 111 -16.27 -4.42 -3.22
N GLY A 112 -15.81 -5.63 -3.57
CA GLY A 112 -14.82 -6.37 -2.78
C GLY A 112 -13.60 -6.75 -3.61
N TYR A 113 -12.42 -6.65 -3.01
CA TYR A 113 -11.17 -7.01 -3.66
C TYR A 113 -10.19 -7.71 -2.73
N LEU A 114 -9.37 -8.58 -3.30
CA LEU A 114 -8.15 -9.10 -2.70
C LEU A 114 -7.00 -8.16 -3.05
N HIS A 115 -6.06 -7.96 -2.13
CA HIS A 115 -4.93 -7.05 -2.25
C HIS A 115 -3.64 -7.81 -2.00
N ALA A 116 -2.66 -7.62 -2.89
CA ALA A 116 -1.28 -8.03 -2.67
C ALA A 116 -0.35 -6.86 -2.96
N GLU A 117 0.59 -6.60 -2.07
CA GLU A 117 1.46 -5.44 -2.13
C GLU A 117 2.87 -5.79 -1.67
N PHE A 118 3.85 -5.30 -2.42
CA PHE A 118 5.24 -5.31 -2.03
C PHE A 118 5.66 -3.88 -1.70
N ALA A 119 5.98 -3.64 -0.42
CA ALA A 119 6.35 -2.32 0.07
C ALA A 119 7.81 -2.32 0.56
N PHE A 120 8.44 -1.16 0.45
CA PHE A 120 9.80 -0.93 0.92
C PHE A 120 9.86 0.45 1.59
N THR A 121 10.09 0.44 2.90
CA THR A 121 10.02 1.65 3.73
C THR A 121 11.34 1.87 4.44
N ASN A 122 11.82 3.10 4.40
CA ASN A 122 12.96 3.57 5.17
C ASN A 122 12.48 4.11 6.51
N TYR A 123 12.89 3.44 7.59
CA TYR A 123 12.59 3.84 8.96
C TYR A 123 13.78 4.54 9.58
N GLU A 124 13.52 5.63 10.30
CA GLU A 124 14.49 6.22 11.23
C GLU A 124 14.50 5.42 12.54
N HIS A 125 15.69 5.15 13.06
CA HIS A 125 15.93 4.52 14.34
C HIS A 125 16.92 5.38 15.13
N HIS A 126 16.54 5.81 16.33
CA HIS A 126 17.42 6.59 17.20
C HIS A 126 18.08 5.68 18.22
N THR A 127 19.40 5.55 18.15
CA THR A 127 20.20 4.74 19.07
C THR A 127 21.03 5.67 19.97
N TYR A 128 21.07 5.40 21.27
CA TYR A 128 21.93 6.16 22.17
C TYR A 128 23.38 5.66 22.08
N ASN A 129 24.29 6.51 21.63
CA ASN A 129 25.71 6.20 21.57
C ASN A 129 26.37 6.59 22.91
N GLN A 130 26.84 5.58 23.63
CA GLN A 130 27.45 5.75 24.96
C GLN A 130 28.81 6.46 24.93
N ILE A 131 29.53 6.41 23.80
CA ILE A 131 30.86 7.02 23.64
C ILE A 131 30.71 8.52 23.33
N SER A 132 29.82 8.88 22.40
CA SER A 132 29.57 10.27 22.03
C SER A 132 28.58 10.97 22.97
N GLN A 133 27.97 10.23 23.91
CA GLN A 133 26.93 10.67 24.85
C GLN A 133 25.75 11.38 24.15
N ARG A 134 25.43 10.97 22.92
CA ARG A 134 24.39 11.57 22.07
C ARG A 134 23.54 10.50 21.41
N TYR A 135 22.31 10.86 21.05
CA TYR A 135 21.48 10.03 20.18
C TYR A 135 21.94 10.19 18.74
N GLU A 136 22.21 9.06 18.08
CA GLU A 136 22.54 8.97 16.67
C GLU A 136 21.35 8.36 15.93
N SER A 137 21.04 8.90 14.74
CA SER A 137 19.96 8.41 13.91
C SER A 137 20.52 7.50 12.82
N GLU A 138 20.03 6.27 12.78
CA GLU A 138 20.32 5.29 11.74
C GLU A 138 19.06 5.07 10.91
N ARG A 139 19.24 4.74 9.63
CA ARG A 139 18.12 4.47 8.72
C ARG A 139 18.16 3.04 8.23
N LEU A 140 17.04 2.34 8.39
CA LEU A 140 16.88 0.94 7.99
C LEU A 140 15.81 0.83 6.93
N TRP A 141 16.17 0.13 5.84
CA TRP A 141 15.18 -0.24 4.82
C TRP A 141 14.54 -1.56 5.19
N VAL A 142 13.22 -1.56 5.26
CA VAL A 142 12.41 -2.70 5.68
C VAL A 142 11.46 -3.08 4.54
N PRO A 143 11.58 -4.31 3.99
CA PRO A 143 10.63 -4.83 3.03
C PRO A 143 9.39 -5.41 3.71
N PHE A 144 8.26 -5.35 3.01
CA PHE A 144 7.00 -5.97 3.43
C PHE A 144 6.34 -6.70 2.26
N VAL A 145 5.66 -7.80 2.55
CA VAL A 145 4.73 -8.45 1.62
C VAL A 145 3.36 -8.44 2.28
N LEU A 146 2.53 -7.49 1.88
CA LEU A 146 1.22 -7.25 2.46
C LEU A 146 0.16 -7.98 1.65
N LEU A 147 -0.57 -8.90 2.29
CA LEU A 147 -1.70 -9.60 1.69
C LEU A 147 -2.97 -9.34 2.48
N GLY A 148 -4.09 -9.21 1.79
CA GLY A 148 -5.36 -9.07 2.46
C GLY A 148 -6.52 -8.81 1.52
N ALA A 149 -7.53 -8.13 2.03
CA ALA A 149 -8.74 -7.81 1.30
C ALA A 149 -9.28 -6.44 1.70
N GLY A 150 -10.07 -5.86 0.80
CA GLY A 150 -10.74 -4.60 1.05
C GLY A 150 -12.13 -4.54 0.46
N TYR A 151 -12.85 -3.55 0.96
CA TYR A 151 -14.18 -3.18 0.53
C TYR A 151 -14.14 -1.74 0.03
N ARG A 152 -14.80 -1.48 -1.11
CA ARG A 152 -14.90 -0.16 -1.71
C ARG A 152 -16.37 0.19 -1.97
N GLN A 153 -16.70 1.44 -1.72
CA GLN A 153 -18.04 1.98 -1.87
C GLN A 153 -17.98 3.31 -2.64
N PRO A 154 -18.70 3.42 -3.77
CA PRO A 154 -18.89 4.70 -4.43
C PRO A 154 -19.54 5.71 -3.48
N ILE A 155 -18.94 6.89 -3.37
CA ILE A 155 -19.44 8.02 -2.57
C ILE A 155 -19.83 9.23 -3.44
N GLY A 156 -19.69 9.10 -4.75
CA GLY A 156 -20.08 10.10 -5.75
C GLY A 156 -19.93 9.55 -7.17
N SER A 157 -20.12 10.40 -8.17
CA SER A 157 -20.04 10.00 -9.58
C SER A 157 -18.65 9.57 -10.03
N ASN A 158 -17.60 10.03 -9.35
CA ASN A 158 -16.21 9.74 -9.68
C ASN A 158 -15.32 9.53 -8.44
N ALA A 159 -15.94 9.25 -7.28
CA ALA A 159 -15.22 9.09 -6.02
C ALA A 159 -15.67 7.83 -5.31
N THR A 160 -14.71 7.10 -4.75
CA THR A 160 -14.90 5.82 -4.06
C THR A 160 -14.13 5.86 -2.75
N ALA A 161 -14.82 5.61 -1.64
CA ALA A 161 -14.17 5.32 -0.37
C ALA A 161 -13.82 3.83 -0.31
N TYR A 162 -12.73 3.48 0.37
CA TYR A 162 -12.39 2.09 0.60
C TYR A 162 -11.77 1.89 1.98
N ALA A 163 -11.89 0.66 2.47
CA ALA A 163 -11.20 0.18 3.65
C ALA A 163 -10.61 -1.20 3.36
N GLU A 164 -9.41 -1.46 3.83
CA GLU A 164 -8.72 -2.75 3.65
C GLU A 164 -8.01 -3.19 4.92
N ILE A 165 -7.91 -4.50 5.10
CA ILE A 165 -7.15 -5.13 6.16
C ILE A 165 -6.07 -5.98 5.49
N LEU A 166 -4.82 -5.74 5.85
CA LEU A 166 -3.64 -6.36 5.30
C LEU A 166 -2.82 -7.02 6.41
N PHE A 167 -2.08 -8.06 6.06
CA PHE A 167 -1.14 -8.74 6.93
C PHE A 167 0.22 -8.80 6.24
N ASP A 168 1.28 -8.46 6.97
CA ASP A 168 2.64 -8.70 6.50
C ASP A 168 2.96 -10.20 6.62
N ILE A 169 3.24 -10.83 5.48
CA ILE A 169 3.62 -12.24 5.41
C ILE A 169 5.14 -12.41 5.43
N LEU A 170 5.89 -11.36 5.05
CA LEU A 170 7.36 -11.43 5.03
C LEU A 170 7.93 -11.44 6.45
N GLN A 171 7.35 -10.65 7.36
CA GLN A 171 7.69 -10.65 8.78
C GLN A 171 9.18 -10.39 9.01
N ASP A 172 9.71 -9.33 8.37
CA ASP A 172 11.11 -8.95 8.52
C ASP A 172 11.44 -8.63 9.99
N LYS A 173 12.63 -9.01 10.43
CA LYS A 173 13.08 -8.78 11.82
C LYS A 173 13.15 -7.30 12.22
N ASN A 174 13.28 -6.41 11.24
CA ASN A 174 13.31 -4.96 11.44
C ASN A 174 11.92 -4.33 11.26
N SER A 175 10.88 -5.13 11.02
CA SER A 175 9.49 -4.66 10.97
C SER A 175 9.09 -4.03 12.31
N PRO A 176 8.46 -2.85 12.31
CA PRO A 176 7.91 -2.24 13.53
C PRO A 176 6.61 -2.91 13.97
N PHE A 177 5.98 -3.72 13.12
CA PHE A 177 4.71 -4.39 13.42
C PHE A 177 4.94 -5.69 14.18
N LYS A 178 4.03 -6.01 15.10
CA LYS A 178 4.03 -7.31 15.76
C LYS A 178 3.66 -8.39 14.76
N LYS A 179 4.09 -9.62 15.06
CA LYS A 179 3.79 -10.77 14.23
C LYS A 179 2.27 -10.95 14.10
N TRP A 180 1.79 -11.02 12.85
CA TRP A 180 0.37 -11.10 12.49
C TRP A 180 -0.51 -9.91 12.93
N GLU A 181 0.09 -8.76 13.24
CA GLU A 181 -0.66 -7.54 13.49
C GLU A 181 -1.37 -7.09 12.20
N PRO A 182 -2.70 -6.88 12.23
CA PRO A 182 -3.43 -6.40 11.06
C PRO A 182 -3.11 -4.93 10.81
N ILE A 183 -2.80 -4.62 9.56
CA ILE A 183 -2.65 -3.25 9.07
C ILE A 183 -3.97 -2.84 8.44
N VAL A 184 -4.60 -1.80 8.97
CA VAL A 184 -5.89 -1.30 8.48
C VAL A 184 -5.67 0.01 7.73
N HIS A 185 -6.13 0.07 6.48
CA HIS A 185 -6.13 1.30 5.70
C HIS A 185 -7.56 1.75 5.42
N VAL A 186 -7.77 3.05 5.46
CA VAL A 186 -8.99 3.72 5.01
C VAL A 186 -8.58 4.85 4.09
N GLY A 187 -9.25 4.95 2.95
CA GLY A 187 -8.84 5.88 1.91
C GLY A 187 -9.96 6.27 0.96
N VAL A 188 -9.62 7.20 0.06
CA VAL A 188 -10.49 7.66 -1.02
C VAL A 188 -9.72 7.58 -2.33
N ALA A 189 -10.42 7.24 -3.41
CA ALA A 189 -9.89 7.23 -4.76
C ALA A 189 -10.89 7.81 -5.76
N VAL A 190 -10.37 8.39 -6.84
CA VAL A 190 -11.11 8.99 -7.95
C VAL A 190 -10.67 8.36 -9.28
N GLY A 191 -11.58 8.26 -10.25
CA GLY A 191 -11.32 7.63 -11.54
C GLY A 191 -11.44 6.10 -11.53
N PHE A 192 -12.07 5.54 -10.50
CA PHE A 192 -12.50 4.13 -10.46
C PHE A 192 -13.57 3.85 -11.48
#